data_AF-A0AAN8S3H9-F1
#
_entry.id   AF-A0AAN8S3H9-F1
#
_cell.length_a   1.000
_cell.length_b   1.000
_cell.length_c   1.000
_cell.angle_alpha   90.00
_cell.angle_beta   90.00
_cell.angle_gamma   90.00
#
_symmetry.space_group_name_H-M   'P 1'
#
loop_
_entity.id
_entity.type
_entity.pdbx_description
1 polymer ?
#
loop_
_entity_poly.entity_id
_entity_poly.type
_entity_poly.pdbx_seq_one_letter_code
_entity_poly.pdbx_strand_id
1 'polypeptide(L)'
;METKEKPVCSYGSKCYRKNPKHFEAYSHPNNIKADNVRGDSTKELHVTKRHKIEQDGNDTRRTSPRNRPYKMSQTTFTNRRKEPNIVESRNRKNCKGKQSTNNSLSQATIKPSKRNQEQVPHNRTIPEKSDESKISESSDESDDAESVKSSSWIFIRKENNDTDENIKRVNQEGKSVEEIIKHLFLFDMPKCFYSFFDFCESINNDDPTKAIEFCGLKLVGPYDVLLGKINSSIDRTLALCHWRYYYDPPEFQTVLASNSSGFHVGYWRDDPKEQPVFLASNNAVNCTFKIEAENLFGTVFHYLDTLTTTSDPFMKVKISKFQSLLTTWAKKHEFHLQKNTNKMDARQKKVVTKSFHKLGIVVPVEKKTELGYRPLLESEANLKKICKHIMEADGEAEREALWENLQPLINAANIANDECDFGNGLELGVDLFCMGSSVFHEIIEHLLTTAYSLLDRNEFEEIIKAHLKSRKNGSDLGVK
;
A
#
# COMPACT_ATOMS: atom_id res chain seq x y z
N MET A 1 21.75 -63.16 12.92
CA MET A 1 20.86 -62.21 12.22
C MET A 1 21.75 -61.11 11.68
N GLU A 2 22.01 -61.12 10.37
CA GLU A 2 22.85 -60.13 9.69
C GLU A 2 22.20 -58.73 9.77
N THR A 3 22.94 -57.76 10.29
CA THR A 3 22.56 -56.35 10.23
C THR A 3 22.72 -55.86 8.79
N LYS A 4 21.61 -55.74 8.05
CA LYS A 4 21.62 -55.12 6.71
C LYS A 4 22.09 -53.67 6.81
N GLU A 5 23.24 -53.37 6.24
CA GLU A 5 23.75 -52.00 6.11
C GLU A 5 22.84 -51.17 5.20
N LYS A 6 22.50 -49.95 5.63
CA LYS A 6 21.65 -49.03 4.86
C LYS A 6 22.42 -48.49 3.66
N PRO A 7 21.81 -48.42 2.46
CA PRO A 7 22.43 -47.81 1.30
C PRO A 7 22.77 -46.33 1.55
N VAL A 8 23.89 -45.87 0.99
CA VAL A 8 24.35 -44.48 1.13
C VAL A 8 23.46 -43.55 0.29
N CYS A 9 23.06 -42.42 0.86
CA CYS A 9 22.30 -41.40 0.15
C CYS A 9 23.11 -40.83 -1.03
N SER A 10 22.48 -40.63 -2.19
CA SER A 10 23.10 -40.02 -3.38
C SER A 10 23.70 -38.63 -3.14
N TYR A 11 23.22 -37.90 -2.12
CA TYR A 11 23.71 -36.59 -1.74
C TYR A 11 24.68 -36.62 -0.54
N GLY A 12 24.94 -37.78 0.05
CA GLY A 12 25.87 -37.97 1.17
C GLY A 12 25.66 -36.96 2.30
N SER A 13 26.74 -36.42 2.86
CA SER A 13 26.68 -35.39 3.91
C SER A 13 26.08 -34.04 3.48
N LYS A 14 25.79 -33.84 2.18
CA LYS A 14 25.16 -32.62 1.63
C LYS A 14 23.66 -32.81 1.33
N CYS A 15 23.05 -33.89 1.81
CA CYS A 15 21.62 -34.13 1.63
C CYS A 15 20.76 -33.08 2.34
N TYR A 16 19.89 -32.40 1.59
CA TYR A 16 19.00 -31.34 2.11
C TYR A 16 17.65 -31.87 2.63
N ARG A 17 17.37 -33.17 2.46
CA ARG A 17 16.12 -33.80 2.91
C ARG A 17 16.07 -33.89 4.44
N LYS A 18 14.98 -33.43 5.05
CA LYS A 18 14.77 -33.43 6.52
C LYS A 18 13.71 -34.44 7.01
N ASN A 19 13.13 -35.24 6.12
CA ASN A 19 12.07 -36.20 6.45
C ASN A 19 12.62 -37.39 7.27
N PRO A 20 12.03 -37.76 8.43
CA PRO A 20 12.43 -38.92 9.23
C PRO A 20 12.53 -40.24 8.46
N LYS A 21 11.59 -40.50 7.52
CA LYS A 21 11.59 -41.73 6.69
C LYS A 21 12.83 -41.85 5.80
N HIS A 22 13.43 -40.72 5.40
CA HIS A 22 14.65 -40.70 4.59
C HIS A 22 15.88 -41.17 5.40
N PHE A 23 15.98 -40.78 6.67
CA PHE A 23 17.07 -41.20 7.57
C PHE A 23 16.91 -42.64 8.08
N GLU A 24 15.70 -43.19 8.04
CA GLU A 24 15.45 -44.61 8.26
C GLU A 24 15.96 -45.46 7.08
N ALA A 25 15.81 -45.00 5.84
CA ALA A 25 16.17 -45.74 4.64
C ALA A 25 17.63 -45.55 4.16
N TYR A 26 18.28 -44.40 4.44
CA TYR A 26 19.59 -44.05 3.84
C TYR A 26 20.64 -43.59 4.87
N SER A 27 21.89 -43.98 4.66
CA SER A 27 23.05 -43.57 5.46
C SER A 27 23.76 -42.31 4.89
N HIS A 28 24.33 -41.49 5.76
CA HIS A 28 24.98 -40.21 5.42
C HIS A 28 26.38 -40.12 6.09
N PRO A 29 27.38 -40.91 5.64
CA PRO A 29 28.72 -40.89 6.21
C PRO A 29 29.44 -39.57 5.88
N ASN A 30 30.05 -38.94 6.89
CA ASN A 30 30.93 -37.78 6.71
C ASN A 30 32.29 -38.25 6.19
N ASN A 31 32.73 -37.74 5.04
CA ASN A 31 34.07 -37.99 4.53
C ASN A 31 35.12 -37.26 5.38
N ILE A 32 35.62 -37.95 6.40
CA ILE A 32 36.95 -37.73 6.98
C ILE A 32 37.64 -39.10 6.99
N LYS A 33 38.53 -39.37 6.03
CA LYS A 33 39.55 -40.43 6.10
C LYS A 33 40.85 -39.77 6.58
N ALA A 34 41.81 -40.34 7.29
CA ALA A 34 42.06 -41.57 8.05
C ALA A 34 43.28 -41.19 8.95
N ASP A 35 43.55 -41.79 10.12
CA ASP A 35 44.48 -42.91 10.23
C ASP A 35 44.66 -43.33 11.70
N ASN A 36 44.75 -44.66 11.89
CA ASN A 36 45.58 -45.42 12.86
C ASN A 36 45.32 -45.28 14.38
N VAL A 37 45.41 -46.30 15.24
CA VAL A 37 45.46 -47.79 15.23
C VAL A 37 45.67 -48.17 16.71
N ARG A 38 45.04 -49.26 17.20
CA ARG A 38 45.31 -49.99 18.48
C ARG A 38 45.05 -49.22 19.79
N GLY A 39 44.54 -49.80 20.87
CA GLY A 39 44.21 -51.18 21.19
C GLY A 39 43.57 -51.24 22.58
N ASP A 40 42.76 -52.28 22.74
CA ASP A 40 42.32 -53.00 23.94
C ASP A 40 42.86 -52.57 25.32
N SER A 41 41.97 -52.42 26.32
CA SER A 41 41.99 -53.20 27.57
C SER A 41 41.02 -52.66 28.64
N THR A 42 40.14 -53.56 29.05
CA THR A 42 39.36 -53.68 30.30
C THR A 42 39.93 -53.04 31.59
N LYS A 43 39.07 -52.52 32.48
CA LYS A 43 38.77 -53.14 33.81
C LYS A 43 37.85 -52.29 34.72
N GLU A 44 37.12 -53.05 35.53
CA GLU A 44 36.05 -52.72 36.47
C GLU A 44 36.49 -52.22 37.86
N LEU A 45 35.55 -51.50 38.51
CA LEU A 45 35.01 -51.60 39.89
C LEU A 45 35.82 -51.36 41.20
N HIS A 46 35.05 -50.75 42.13
CA HIS A 46 35.03 -50.77 43.62
C HIS A 46 35.98 -49.84 44.42
N VAL A 47 35.49 -48.83 45.18
CA VAL A 47 34.71 -48.75 46.45
C VAL A 47 35.58 -48.77 47.73
N THR A 48 35.62 -47.66 48.50
CA THR A 48 35.22 -47.55 49.95
C THR A 48 35.74 -46.28 50.69
N LYS A 49 34.80 -45.63 51.42
CA LYS A 49 34.79 -45.05 52.80
C LYS A 49 35.80 -43.97 53.35
N ARG A 50 35.18 -42.90 53.90
CA ARG A 50 35.38 -42.14 55.19
C ARG A 50 36.74 -41.40 55.43
N HIS A 51 36.91 -40.26 56.12
CA HIS A 51 36.19 -39.49 57.18
C HIS A 51 36.72 -38.00 57.25
N LYS A 52 35.86 -37.07 57.73
CA LYS A 52 36.04 -35.73 58.37
C LYS A 52 37.44 -35.08 58.58
N ILE A 53 37.56 -33.76 58.33
CA ILE A 53 37.76 -32.61 59.27
C ILE A 53 37.83 -31.27 58.47
N GLU A 54 37.46 -30.16 59.14
CA GLU A 54 37.15 -28.80 58.65
C GLU A 54 38.35 -27.84 58.44
N GLN A 55 38.03 -26.72 57.78
CA GLN A 55 38.64 -25.37 57.72
C GLN A 55 39.61 -24.97 56.57
N ASP A 56 39.08 -24.02 55.79
CA ASP A 56 39.66 -22.86 55.11
C ASP A 56 40.80 -23.00 54.08
N GLY A 57 40.48 -22.54 52.86
CA GLY A 57 41.43 -21.86 51.97
C GLY A 57 41.73 -22.55 50.64
N ASN A 58 41.25 -21.95 49.56
CA ASN A 58 41.69 -22.04 48.15
C ASN A 58 41.36 -23.29 47.28
N ASP A 59 40.41 -23.02 46.38
CA ASP A 59 40.51 -23.07 44.90
C ASP A 59 40.33 -24.39 44.12
N THR A 60 39.41 -24.31 43.14
CA THR A 60 39.07 -25.24 42.03
C THR A 60 38.39 -26.60 42.39
N ARG A 61 37.32 -27.09 41.73
CA ARG A 61 36.61 -26.71 40.49
C ARG A 61 35.24 -27.43 40.37
N ARG A 62 34.32 -26.77 39.67
CA ARG A 62 33.18 -27.28 38.85
C ARG A 62 31.86 -27.66 39.54
N THR A 63 30.91 -26.75 39.45
CA THR A 63 29.65 -27.05 38.74
C THR A 63 29.50 -26.11 37.54
N SER A 64 28.93 -26.66 36.47
CA SER A 64 28.73 -26.06 35.17
C SER A 64 28.04 -24.69 35.21
N PRO A 65 28.56 -23.68 34.49
CA PRO A 65 27.78 -22.50 34.17
C PRO A 65 27.19 -22.62 32.76
N ARG A 66 25.86 -22.55 32.72
CA ARG A 66 25.06 -21.96 31.64
C ARG A 66 25.76 -20.74 31.03
N ASN A 67 25.75 -20.66 29.70
CA ASN A 67 25.98 -19.45 28.92
C ASN A 67 25.28 -19.66 27.56
N ARG A 68 24.49 -18.77 26.97
CA ARG A 68 24.14 -17.37 27.25
C ARG A 68 22.80 -17.06 26.53
N PRO A 69 21.94 -16.19 27.09
CA PRO A 69 20.98 -15.44 26.29
C PRO A 69 21.71 -14.30 25.57
N TYR A 70 21.33 -14.05 24.31
CA TYR A 70 21.85 -12.95 23.50
C TYR A 70 21.40 -11.61 24.10
N LYS A 71 22.35 -10.81 24.60
CA LYS A 71 22.11 -9.41 25.01
C LYS A 71 22.05 -8.53 23.77
N MET A 72 20.91 -7.90 23.51
CA MET A 72 20.87 -6.66 22.76
C MET A 72 21.55 -5.56 23.58
N SER A 73 22.58 -4.95 23.02
CA SER A 73 23.16 -3.71 23.54
C SER A 73 22.22 -2.55 23.24
N GLN A 74 21.74 -1.89 24.28
CA GLN A 74 21.33 -0.49 24.20
C GLN A 74 22.61 0.36 24.14
N THR A 75 22.80 1.08 23.04
CA THR A 75 23.63 2.27 23.00
C THR A 75 22.75 3.42 22.55
N THR A 76 22.42 4.28 23.52
CA THR A 76 22.03 5.66 23.30
C THR A 76 23.21 6.40 22.66
N PHE A 77 23.02 6.92 21.46
CA PHE A 77 23.82 8.03 20.94
C PHE A 77 22.89 9.10 20.39
N THR A 78 22.79 10.18 21.16
CA THR A 78 22.37 11.49 20.68
C THR A 78 23.34 11.97 19.60
N ASN A 79 22.85 12.37 18.43
CA ASN A 79 23.59 13.26 17.54
C ASN A 79 22.65 14.30 16.93
N ARG A 80 22.66 15.48 17.57
CA ARG A 80 22.52 16.77 16.89
C ARG A 80 23.84 17.07 16.17
N ARG A 81 23.79 17.39 14.88
CA ARG A 81 24.65 18.35 14.15
C ARG A 81 24.09 18.41 12.71
N LYS A 82 23.30 19.43 12.38
CA LYS A 82 23.73 20.64 11.66
C LYS A 82 24.46 20.31 10.36
N GLU A 83 23.70 20.19 9.27
CA GLU A 83 24.22 20.39 7.92
C GLU A 83 24.40 21.90 7.67
N PRO A 84 25.53 22.35 7.11
CA PRO A 84 25.74 23.74 6.76
C PRO A 84 25.16 24.06 5.39
N ASN A 85 24.40 25.15 5.34
CA ASN A 85 24.14 25.92 4.12
C ASN A 85 25.48 26.38 3.51
N ILE A 86 25.72 26.07 2.23
CA ILE A 86 26.65 26.84 1.42
C ILE A 86 25.88 27.51 0.29
N VAL A 87 25.91 28.83 0.38
CA VAL A 87 25.36 29.85 -0.50
C VAL A 87 26.19 29.90 -1.79
N GLU A 88 25.54 29.81 -2.95
CA GLU A 88 26.15 30.20 -4.22
C GLU A 88 26.26 31.73 -4.29
N SER A 89 27.46 32.24 -4.00
CA SER A 89 27.83 33.62 -4.25
C SER A 89 28.67 33.72 -5.53
N ARG A 90 28.18 34.54 -6.46
CA ARG A 90 28.91 35.10 -7.60
C ARG A 90 30.27 35.65 -7.15
N ASN A 91 31.37 35.32 -7.84
CA ASN A 91 32.28 36.36 -8.34
C ASN A 91 33.32 35.90 -9.37
N ARG A 92 33.57 36.84 -10.28
CA ARG A 92 34.52 36.87 -11.39
C ARG A 92 35.99 36.77 -10.93
N LYS A 93 36.84 36.18 -11.79
CA LYS A 93 38.14 36.71 -12.31
C LYS A 93 38.78 35.63 -13.22
N ASN A 94 38.78 35.85 -14.54
CA ASN A 94 39.95 36.29 -15.34
C ASN A 94 41.22 35.47 -15.14
N CYS A 95 41.65 34.70 -16.16
CA CYS A 95 42.67 35.14 -17.13
C CYS A 95 43.23 34.00 -18.02
N LYS A 96 43.43 34.36 -19.31
CA LYS A 96 44.44 33.84 -20.29
C LYS A 96 44.21 32.41 -20.81
N GLY A 97 44.08 32.12 -22.11
CA GLY A 97 44.41 32.85 -23.34
C GLY A 97 45.42 32.03 -24.16
N LYS A 98 45.01 31.58 -25.37
CA LYS A 98 45.78 31.41 -26.64
C LYS A 98 45.00 30.47 -27.59
N GLN A 99 44.45 31.03 -28.69
CA GLN A 99 44.98 31.04 -30.08
C GLN A 99 44.49 29.81 -30.84
N SER A 100 43.55 29.91 -31.79
CA SER A 100 43.56 30.45 -33.18
C SER A 100 42.99 29.28 -34.03
N THR A 101 42.24 29.40 -35.12
CA THR A 101 42.26 30.31 -36.28
C THR A 101 41.04 30.02 -37.17
N ASN A 102 40.46 31.08 -37.74
CA ASN A 102 39.95 31.28 -39.11
C ASN A 102 38.86 30.36 -39.72
N ASN A 103 37.69 30.92 -40.04
CA ASN A 103 37.31 31.51 -41.36
C ASN A 103 35.80 31.84 -41.36
N SER A 104 35.41 33.11 -41.48
CA SER A 104 34.93 33.80 -42.71
C SER A 104 33.65 33.20 -43.34
N LEU A 105 32.53 33.95 -43.30
CA LEU A 105 31.98 34.66 -44.46
C LEU A 105 30.70 35.48 -44.12
N SER A 106 30.76 36.74 -44.56
CA SER A 106 29.76 37.78 -44.89
C SER A 106 28.25 37.41 -44.97
N GLN A 107 27.39 38.17 -44.27
CA GLN A 107 26.56 39.32 -44.73
C GLN A 107 25.31 38.97 -45.57
N ALA A 108 24.12 39.31 -45.04
CA ALA A 108 23.11 40.11 -45.75
C ALA A 108 22.00 40.56 -44.77
N THR A 109 22.00 41.86 -44.48
CA THR A 109 20.93 42.64 -43.83
C THR A 109 19.88 43.03 -44.86
N ILE A 110 18.60 43.20 -44.46
CA ILE A 110 17.66 44.30 -44.83
C ILE A 110 16.32 44.08 -44.08
N LYS A 111 15.84 45.14 -43.38
CA LYS A 111 14.46 45.35 -42.83
C LYS A 111 13.71 46.33 -43.79
N PRO A 112 12.55 46.94 -43.42
CA PRO A 112 11.16 46.48 -43.28
C PRO A 112 10.18 47.29 -44.19
N SER A 113 8.86 47.05 -44.15
CA SER A 113 7.87 48.11 -44.49
C SER A 113 6.47 47.87 -43.88
N LYS A 114 5.75 48.97 -43.63
CA LYS A 114 4.46 49.16 -42.91
C LYS A 114 3.32 49.61 -43.87
N ARG A 115 2.10 49.65 -43.30
CA ARG A 115 0.87 50.47 -43.61
C ARG A 115 -0.17 49.83 -44.55
N ASN A 116 -1.49 50.01 -44.41
CA ASN A 116 -2.38 50.81 -43.51
C ASN A 116 -3.88 50.44 -43.72
N GLN A 117 -4.76 50.83 -42.77
CA GLN A 117 -6.18 51.31 -42.92
C GLN A 117 -7.29 50.31 -43.39
N GLU A 118 -8.59 50.36 -43.05
CA GLU A 118 -9.49 51.28 -42.32
C GLU A 118 -10.86 50.58 -41.99
N GLN A 119 -11.48 51.04 -40.90
CA GLN A 119 -12.90 51.19 -40.44
C GLN A 119 -14.17 50.69 -41.22
N VAL A 120 -15.12 50.14 -40.41
CA VAL A 120 -16.63 50.12 -40.37
C VAL A 120 -17.48 50.44 -41.63
N PRO A 121 -18.69 49.82 -41.80
CA PRO A 121 -19.91 50.54 -41.36
C PRO A 121 -21.07 49.67 -40.81
N HIS A 122 -22.02 50.39 -40.21
CA HIS A 122 -23.30 50.03 -39.60
C HIS A 122 -24.42 50.51 -40.56
N ASN A 123 -25.46 49.73 -40.88
CA ASN A 123 -26.87 50.15 -40.75
C ASN A 123 -27.94 49.16 -41.24
N ARG A 124 -29.10 49.33 -40.60
CA ARG A 124 -30.46 48.76 -40.72
C ARG A 124 -31.06 48.79 -42.14
N THR A 125 -32.10 47.98 -42.40
CA THR A 125 -33.52 48.41 -42.65
C THR A 125 -34.47 47.19 -42.72
N ILE A 126 -35.71 47.40 -42.24
CA ILE A 126 -36.90 46.52 -42.06
C ILE A 126 -37.74 46.50 -43.38
N PRO A 127 -38.66 45.53 -43.63
CA PRO A 127 -40.12 45.73 -43.39
C PRO A 127 -40.84 44.46 -42.81
N GLU A 128 -41.74 44.58 -41.81
CA GLU A 128 -43.24 44.64 -41.89
C GLU A 128 -43.93 43.36 -42.44
N LYS A 129 -45.11 42.87 -42.02
CA LYS A 129 -46.05 42.96 -40.87
C LYS A 129 -47.25 42.03 -41.23
N SER A 130 -47.90 41.40 -40.24
CA SER A 130 -49.35 41.03 -40.12
C SER A 130 -49.49 39.81 -39.18
N ASP A 131 -49.95 39.99 -37.92
CA ASP A 131 -51.35 40.04 -37.42
C ASP A 131 -52.03 38.64 -37.52
N GLU A 132 -52.57 37.96 -36.50
CA GLU A 132 -53.39 38.32 -35.32
C GLU A 132 -53.24 37.23 -34.20
N SER A 133 -52.97 37.63 -32.94
CA SER A 133 -53.85 37.66 -31.75
C SER A 133 -54.57 36.37 -31.27
N LYS A 134 -54.24 35.93 -30.05
CA LYS A 134 -55.21 35.85 -28.92
C LYS A 134 -54.51 35.70 -27.56
N ILE A 135 -55.02 36.49 -26.62
CA ILE A 135 -54.55 36.79 -25.27
C ILE A 135 -55.30 35.92 -24.25
N SER A 136 -54.58 35.49 -23.20
CA SER A 136 -55.00 35.49 -21.78
C SER A 136 -53.74 35.24 -20.95
N GLU A 137 -53.08 36.27 -20.40
CA GLU A 137 -53.23 36.79 -19.01
C GLU A 137 -53.21 35.65 -17.97
N SER A 138 -52.36 35.59 -16.94
CA SER A 138 -51.40 36.48 -16.23
C SER A 138 -50.65 35.52 -15.25
N SER A 139 -49.46 35.71 -14.70
CA SER A 139 -48.70 36.88 -14.24
C SER A 139 -47.29 36.42 -13.81
N ASP A 140 -46.28 37.19 -14.23
CA ASP A 140 -45.10 37.69 -13.49
C ASP A 140 -44.09 36.69 -12.88
N GLU A 141 -42.87 36.67 -13.45
CA GLU A 141 -41.60 37.23 -12.88
C GLU A 141 -40.89 36.19 -12.00
N SER A 142 -39.58 35.99 -11.97
CA SER A 142 -38.37 36.36 -12.73
C SER A 142 -37.24 35.63 -11.98
N ASP A 143 -36.16 35.34 -12.69
CA ASP A 143 -34.79 35.14 -12.18
C ASP A 143 -34.41 33.90 -11.34
N ASP A 144 -33.44 33.16 -11.92
CA ASP A 144 -32.22 32.62 -11.30
C ASP A 144 -32.27 32.12 -9.85
N ALA A 145 -32.22 30.78 -9.71
CA ALA A 145 -31.39 30.13 -8.68
C ALA A 145 -31.19 28.65 -9.02
N GLU A 146 -30.05 28.34 -9.63
CA GLU A 146 -29.48 27.00 -9.60
C GLU A 146 -29.08 26.71 -8.14
N SER A 147 -29.96 26.04 -7.39
CA SER A 147 -29.79 25.82 -5.96
C SER A 147 -30.12 24.37 -5.56
N VAL A 148 -29.14 23.78 -4.86
CA VAL A 148 -29.26 22.75 -3.82
C VAL A 148 -29.53 21.31 -4.31
N LYS A 149 -28.46 20.53 -4.46
CA LYS A 149 -28.52 19.09 -4.13
C LYS A 149 -27.97 18.89 -2.73
N SER A 150 -28.80 19.28 -1.76
CA SER A 150 -28.76 18.71 -0.42
C SER A 150 -28.86 17.18 -0.57
N SER A 151 -28.03 16.48 0.18
CA SER A 151 -27.80 15.04 0.09
C SER A 151 -29.10 14.24 0.00
N SER A 152 -29.17 13.32 -0.98
CA SER A 152 -30.29 12.40 -1.24
C SER A 152 -30.57 11.39 -0.10
N TRP A 153 -30.01 11.61 1.08
CA TRP A 153 -30.07 10.72 2.23
C TRP A 153 -31.09 11.24 3.24
N ILE A 154 -32.03 10.37 3.61
CA ILE A 154 -32.98 10.61 4.69
C ILE A 154 -32.37 10.05 5.97
N PHE A 155 -32.39 10.85 7.04
CA PHE A 155 -31.94 10.40 8.36
C PHE A 155 -33.11 9.76 9.11
N ILE A 156 -33.04 8.45 9.34
CA ILE A 156 -34.02 7.75 10.17
C ILE A 156 -33.43 7.52 11.56
N ARG A 157 -34.10 8.06 12.57
CA ARG A 157 -33.82 7.79 13.99
C ARG A 157 -34.64 6.57 14.41
N LYS A 158 -34.00 5.53 14.94
CA LYS A 158 -34.74 4.44 15.59
C LYS A 158 -35.30 4.97 16.91
N GLU A 159 -36.62 4.99 17.06
CA GLU A 159 -37.25 5.21 18.37
C GLU A 159 -36.86 4.05 19.31
N ASN A 160 -36.47 4.40 20.53
CA ASN A 160 -36.01 3.55 21.66
C ASN A 160 -34.49 3.42 21.91
N ASN A 161 -33.74 4.53 21.88
CA ASN A 161 -32.64 4.77 22.85
C ASN A 161 -32.14 6.22 22.76
N ASP A 162 -32.02 6.88 23.91
CA ASP A 162 -31.61 8.29 24.09
C ASP A 162 -30.10 8.55 23.85
N THR A 163 -29.42 7.70 23.08
CA THR A 163 -28.05 7.93 22.64
C THR A 163 -28.03 8.36 21.19
N ASP A 164 -27.24 9.38 20.85
CA ASP A 164 -26.99 9.89 19.49
C ASP A 164 -26.39 8.83 18.51
N GLU A 165 -26.29 7.56 18.91
CA GLU A 165 -25.56 6.50 18.22
C GLU A 165 -26.36 5.71 17.17
N ASN A 166 -27.62 6.06 16.87
CA ASN A 166 -28.42 5.29 15.90
C ASN A 166 -29.19 6.14 14.89
N ILE A 167 -28.49 7.07 14.25
CA ILE A 167 -28.98 7.73 13.03
C ILE A 167 -28.51 6.91 11.83
N LYS A 168 -29.43 6.30 11.07
CA LYS A 168 -29.09 5.64 9.80
C LYS A 168 -29.34 6.58 8.63
N ARG A 169 -28.35 6.75 7.76
CA ARG A 169 -28.52 7.40 6.45
C ARG A 169 -29.13 6.38 5.50
N VAL A 170 -30.38 6.59 5.08
CA VAL A 170 -31.06 5.72 4.13
C VAL A 170 -31.41 6.47 2.86
N ASN A 171 -31.40 5.77 1.72
CA ASN A 171 -31.89 6.34 0.47
C ASN A 171 -33.43 6.25 0.40
N GLN A 172 -34.01 6.74 -0.69
CA GLN A 172 -35.45 6.68 -0.96
C GLN A 172 -36.01 5.25 -1.03
N GLU A 173 -35.16 4.24 -1.25
CA GLU A 173 -35.51 2.82 -1.28
C GLU A 173 -35.40 2.13 0.10
N GLY A 174 -35.02 2.88 1.14
CA GLY A 174 -34.84 2.34 2.50
C GLY A 174 -33.54 1.57 2.74
N LYS A 175 -32.63 1.50 1.75
CA LYS A 175 -31.30 0.91 1.91
C LYS A 175 -30.38 1.87 2.65
N SER A 176 -29.60 1.35 3.59
CA SER A 176 -28.64 2.16 4.32
C SER A 176 -27.40 2.45 3.47
N VAL A 177 -26.71 3.56 3.75
CA VAL A 177 -25.48 3.91 3.05
C VAL A 177 -24.41 2.85 3.21
N GLU A 178 -24.36 2.19 4.37
CA GLU A 178 -23.42 1.09 4.66
C GLU A 178 -23.69 -0.13 3.78
N GLU A 179 -24.97 -0.47 3.56
CA GLU A 179 -25.36 -1.56 2.67
C GLU A 179 -24.95 -1.27 1.22
N ILE A 180 -25.11 -0.02 0.77
CA ILE A 180 -24.72 0.41 -0.57
C ILE A 180 -23.19 0.39 -0.73
N ILE A 181 -22.45 0.95 0.23
CA ILE A 181 -20.98 0.91 0.21
C ILE A 181 -20.48 -0.53 0.17
N LYS A 182 -21.01 -1.41 1.03
CA LYS A 182 -20.64 -2.83 1.05
C LYS A 182 -20.96 -3.52 -0.28
N HIS A 183 -22.11 -3.23 -0.87
CA HIS A 183 -22.49 -3.81 -2.15
C HIS A 183 -21.58 -3.40 -3.30
N LEU A 184 -21.12 -2.14 -3.31
CA LEU A 184 -20.29 -1.57 -4.38
C LEU A 184 -18.81 -1.89 -4.21
N PHE A 185 -18.30 -1.87 -2.98
CA PHE A 185 -16.88 -1.98 -2.68
C PHE A 185 -16.48 -3.27 -1.94
N LEU A 186 -17.43 -4.16 -1.68
CA LEU A 186 -17.25 -5.47 -1.02
C LEU A 186 -16.89 -5.43 0.48
N PHE A 187 -16.67 -4.25 1.07
CA PHE A 187 -16.17 -4.12 2.43
C PHE A 187 -17.07 -3.29 3.35
N ASP A 188 -17.10 -3.68 4.63
CA ASP A 188 -17.61 -2.84 5.71
C ASP A 188 -16.58 -1.78 6.11
N MET A 189 -16.97 -0.50 6.07
CA MET A 189 -16.09 0.60 6.48
C MET A 189 -15.98 0.72 8.01
N PRO A 190 -14.79 1.08 8.54
CA PRO A 190 -14.60 1.25 9.97
C PRO A 190 -15.36 2.46 10.51
N LYS A 191 -15.68 2.49 11.81
CA LYS A 191 -16.40 3.61 12.45
C LYS A 191 -15.76 4.98 12.21
N CYS A 192 -14.42 5.05 12.15
CA CYS A 192 -13.71 6.30 11.90
C CYS A 192 -13.96 6.86 10.50
N PHE A 193 -14.34 6.04 9.52
CA PHE A 193 -14.70 6.49 8.17
C PHE A 193 -15.95 7.39 8.20
N TYR A 194 -17.03 6.89 8.81
CA TYR A 194 -18.29 7.63 8.94
C TYR A 194 -18.12 8.85 9.85
N SER A 195 -17.48 8.67 11.02
CA SER A 195 -17.28 9.79 11.95
C SER A 195 -16.37 10.90 11.38
N PHE A 196 -15.43 10.57 10.49
CA PHE A 196 -14.63 11.59 9.81
C PHE A 196 -15.46 12.38 8.79
N PHE A 197 -16.46 11.76 8.16
CA PHE A 197 -17.43 12.46 7.33
C PHE A 197 -18.30 13.41 8.16
N ASP A 198 -18.84 12.93 9.28
CA ASP A 198 -19.65 13.72 10.21
C ASP A 198 -18.83 14.91 10.77
N PHE A 199 -17.53 14.70 11.03
CA PHE A 199 -16.61 15.77 11.40
C PHE A 199 -16.49 16.83 10.30
N CYS A 200 -16.36 16.42 9.04
CA CYS A 200 -16.31 17.33 7.90
C CYS A 200 -17.63 18.12 7.75
N GLU A 201 -18.78 17.45 7.88
CA GLU A 201 -20.11 18.09 7.91
C GLU A 201 -20.25 19.09 9.06
N SER A 202 -19.68 18.80 10.23
CA SER A 202 -19.71 19.73 11.36
C SER A 202 -18.92 21.02 11.12
N ILE A 203 -17.95 21.00 10.20
CA ILE A 203 -17.16 22.16 9.79
C ILE A 203 -17.85 22.91 8.66
N ASN A 204 -18.38 22.18 7.68
CA ASN A 204 -19.12 22.73 6.55
C ASN A 204 -20.31 21.83 6.22
N ASN A 205 -21.50 22.26 6.63
CA ASN A 205 -22.74 21.50 6.48
C ASN A 205 -23.19 21.43 5.01
N ASP A 206 -23.03 22.52 4.26
CA ASP A 206 -23.47 22.62 2.88
C ASP A 206 -22.64 21.72 1.95
N ASP A 207 -21.32 21.69 2.16
CA ASP A 207 -20.38 20.88 1.38
C ASP A 207 -19.23 20.37 2.25
N PRO A 208 -19.33 19.12 2.76
CA PRO A 208 -18.32 18.50 3.61
C PRO A 208 -16.95 18.39 2.93
N THR A 209 -16.89 18.38 1.60
CA THR A 209 -15.62 18.26 0.87
C THR A 209 -14.72 19.47 1.07
N LYS A 210 -15.31 20.65 1.30
CA LYS A 210 -14.57 21.91 1.56
C LYS A 210 -13.85 21.92 2.91
N ALA A 211 -14.23 21.05 3.84
CA ALA A 211 -13.63 21.00 5.17
C ALA A 211 -12.12 20.69 5.13
N ILE A 212 -11.68 19.88 4.16
CA ILE A 212 -10.27 19.47 4.01
C ILE A 212 -9.61 19.98 2.72
N GLU A 213 -10.34 20.69 1.87
CA GLU A 213 -9.80 21.20 0.60
C GLU A 213 -8.60 22.13 0.80
N PHE A 214 -8.61 22.92 1.88
CA PHE A 214 -7.51 23.85 2.20
C PHE A 214 -6.16 23.14 2.39
N CYS A 215 -6.15 21.87 2.80
CA CYS A 215 -4.92 21.08 2.94
C CYS A 215 -4.58 20.28 1.69
N GLY A 216 -5.27 20.52 0.58
CA GLY A 216 -4.98 19.90 -0.72
C GLY A 216 -5.47 18.47 -0.86
N LEU A 217 -6.40 18.04 0.00
CA LEU A 217 -7.03 16.72 -0.01
C LEU A 217 -8.50 16.80 -0.41
N LYS A 218 -9.01 15.68 -0.94
CA LYS A 218 -10.42 15.42 -1.25
C LYS A 218 -10.89 14.15 -0.58
N LEU A 219 -12.15 14.15 -0.16
CA LEU A 219 -12.90 12.94 0.16
C LEU A 219 -13.27 12.25 -1.15
N VAL A 220 -12.89 10.98 -1.31
CA VAL A 220 -13.06 10.20 -2.54
C VAL A 220 -13.44 8.76 -2.23
N GLY A 221 -13.68 7.96 -3.27
CA GLY A 221 -13.91 6.52 -3.15
C GLY A 221 -15.27 6.25 -2.49
N PRO A 222 -15.34 5.45 -1.42
CA PRO A 222 -16.60 5.24 -0.68
C PRO A 222 -17.27 6.53 -0.18
N TYR A 223 -16.53 7.64 0.02
CA TYR A 223 -17.14 8.93 0.34
C TYR A 223 -18.01 9.49 -0.78
N ASP A 224 -17.75 9.14 -2.03
CA ASP A 224 -18.56 9.58 -3.17
C ASP A 224 -19.98 8.96 -3.13
N VAL A 225 -20.19 7.87 -2.37
CA VAL A 225 -21.53 7.35 -2.02
C VAL A 225 -22.21 8.25 -0.99
N LEU A 226 -21.52 8.60 0.10
CA LEU A 226 -22.04 9.52 1.14
C LEU A 226 -22.40 10.90 0.55
N LEU A 227 -21.61 11.37 -0.41
CA LEU A 227 -21.84 12.62 -1.15
C LEU A 227 -22.93 12.50 -2.23
N GLY A 228 -23.48 11.31 -2.47
CA GLY A 228 -24.51 11.07 -3.47
C GLY A 228 -24.04 11.16 -4.93
N LYS A 229 -22.72 11.13 -5.17
CA LYS A 229 -22.14 11.12 -6.52
C LYS A 229 -22.23 9.74 -7.17
N ILE A 230 -22.17 8.68 -6.35
CA ILE A 230 -22.35 7.30 -6.78
C ILE A 230 -23.47 6.66 -5.99
N ASN A 231 -24.26 5.80 -6.64
CA ASN A 231 -25.35 5.06 -6.04
C ASN A 231 -25.31 3.59 -6.45
N SER A 232 -26.24 2.77 -5.94
CA SER A 232 -26.27 1.31 -6.17
C SER A 232 -26.49 0.86 -7.61
N SER A 233 -26.82 1.75 -8.55
CA SER A 233 -27.04 1.40 -9.96
C SER A 233 -25.75 1.32 -10.78
N ILE A 234 -24.63 1.81 -10.25
CA ILE A 234 -23.34 1.75 -10.95
C ILE A 234 -22.93 0.28 -11.14
N ASP A 235 -22.31 -0.01 -12.29
CA ASP A 235 -21.71 -1.31 -12.51
C ASP A 235 -20.64 -1.59 -11.44
N ARG A 236 -20.70 -2.79 -10.82
CA ARG A 236 -19.81 -3.14 -9.72
C ARG A 236 -18.35 -3.15 -10.16
N THR A 237 -18.03 -3.65 -11.36
CA THR A 237 -16.64 -3.64 -11.86
C THR A 237 -16.10 -2.22 -11.96
N LEU A 238 -16.92 -1.25 -12.40
CA LEU A 238 -16.55 0.17 -12.37
C LEU A 238 -16.37 0.69 -10.94
N ALA A 239 -17.27 0.33 -10.01
CA ALA A 239 -17.16 0.73 -8.61
C ALA A 239 -15.87 0.20 -7.94
N LEU A 240 -15.46 -1.04 -8.22
CA LEU A 240 -14.22 -1.62 -7.68
C LEU A 240 -12.95 -0.92 -8.18
N CYS A 241 -13.04 -0.25 -9.34
CA CYS A 241 -11.96 0.54 -9.93
C CYS A 241 -12.05 2.04 -9.59
N HIS A 242 -13.12 2.47 -8.91
CA HIS A 242 -13.32 3.86 -8.52
C HIS A 242 -12.24 4.32 -7.53
N TRP A 243 -11.44 5.31 -7.92
CA TRP A 243 -10.26 5.79 -7.18
C TRP A 243 -9.20 4.72 -6.86
N ARG A 244 -9.18 3.62 -7.61
CA ARG A 244 -8.12 2.61 -7.54
C ARG A 244 -6.97 3.02 -8.45
N TYR A 245 -5.86 3.47 -7.86
CA TYR A 245 -4.67 3.86 -8.60
C TYR A 245 -3.94 2.66 -9.18
N TYR A 246 -3.08 2.92 -10.15
CA TYR A 246 -2.36 1.92 -10.92
C TYR A 246 -1.62 0.88 -10.06
N TYR A 247 -1.06 1.30 -8.92
CA TYR A 247 -0.30 0.42 -8.02
C TYR A 247 -1.08 -0.04 -6.79
N ASP A 248 -2.39 0.21 -6.72
CA ASP A 248 -3.23 -0.17 -5.58
C ASP A 248 -3.59 -1.65 -5.66
N PRO A 249 -3.02 -2.51 -4.78
CA PRO A 249 -3.41 -3.90 -4.73
C PRO A 249 -4.82 -4.04 -4.11
N PRO A 250 -5.46 -5.22 -4.21
CA PRO A 250 -6.81 -5.44 -3.69
C PRO A 250 -7.00 -5.10 -2.21
N GLU A 251 -5.96 -5.27 -1.39
CA GLU A 251 -5.92 -4.95 0.04
C GLU A 251 -6.08 -3.45 0.33
N PHE A 252 -5.80 -2.59 -0.65
CA PHE A 252 -5.80 -1.14 -0.51
C PHE A 252 -7.06 -0.51 -1.12
N GLN A 253 -7.75 0.31 -0.33
CA GLN A 253 -8.95 1.04 -0.73
C GLN A 253 -8.80 2.53 -0.44
N THR A 254 -8.62 3.32 -1.51
CA THR A 254 -8.48 4.78 -1.43
C THR A 254 -9.72 5.46 -0.87
N VAL A 255 -9.51 6.39 0.06
CA VAL A 255 -10.56 7.23 0.68
C VAL A 255 -10.21 8.72 0.68
N LEU A 256 -8.92 9.08 0.57
CA LEU A 256 -8.48 10.46 0.36
C LEU A 256 -7.57 10.53 -0.86
N ALA A 257 -7.70 11.58 -1.65
CA ALA A 257 -6.80 11.86 -2.77
C ALA A 257 -6.36 13.32 -2.76
N SER A 258 -5.20 13.59 -3.35
CA SER A 258 -4.70 14.94 -3.55
C SER A 258 -5.38 15.63 -4.72
N ASN A 259 -5.52 16.95 -4.64
CA ASN A 259 -6.13 17.75 -5.71
C ASN A 259 -5.24 17.90 -6.95
N SER A 260 -3.92 17.74 -6.78
CA SER A 260 -2.92 18.19 -7.76
C SER A 260 -1.82 17.16 -8.03
N SER A 261 -1.85 16.01 -7.37
CA SER A 261 -0.83 14.97 -7.49
C SER A 261 -1.45 13.58 -7.43
N GLY A 262 -0.64 12.54 -7.70
CA GLY A 262 -1.02 11.15 -7.47
C GLY A 262 -1.00 10.73 -6.00
N PHE A 263 -0.75 11.65 -5.06
CA PHE A 263 -0.80 11.34 -3.63
C PHE A 263 -2.21 10.96 -3.20
N HIS A 264 -2.34 9.82 -2.55
CA HIS A 264 -3.61 9.32 -2.06
C HIS A 264 -3.39 8.47 -0.81
N VAL A 265 -4.47 8.29 -0.04
CA VAL A 265 -4.49 7.56 1.23
C VAL A 265 -5.67 6.60 1.21
N GLY A 266 -5.41 5.37 1.64
CA GLY A 266 -6.40 4.30 1.64
C GLY A 266 -6.29 3.39 2.83
N TYR A 267 -7.37 2.68 3.12
CA TYR A 267 -7.40 1.62 4.12
C TYR A 267 -6.68 0.38 3.61
N TRP A 268 -5.91 -0.27 4.48
CA TRP A 268 -5.26 -1.55 4.22
C TRP A 268 -5.94 -2.68 4.99
N ARG A 269 -6.41 -3.70 4.28
CA ARG A 269 -7.00 -4.92 4.82
C ARG A 269 -6.16 -6.12 4.43
N ASP A 270 -5.65 -6.86 5.41
CA ASP A 270 -4.97 -8.12 5.13
C ASP A 270 -5.97 -9.23 4.72
N ASP A 271 -7.21 -9.13 5.20
CA ASP A 271 -8.30 -10.07 4.95
C ASP A 271 -9.59 -9.29 4.69
N PRO A 272 -10.36 -9.61 3.63
CA PRO A 272 -11.57 -8.87 3.28
C PRO A 272 -12.68 -9.00 4.34
N LYS A 273 -12.64 -10.05 5.17
CA LYS A 273 -13.61 -10.28 6.26
C LYS A 273 -13.25 -9.52 7.54
N GLU A 274 -12.06 -8.91 7.61
CA GLU A 274 -11.59 -8.14 8.75
C GLU A 274 -11.67 -6.62 8.53
N GLN A 275 -11.69 -5.87 9.64
CA GLN A 275 -11.55 -4.41 9.62
C GLN A 275 -10.14 -3.99 9.18
N PRO A 276 -9.94 -2.78 8.62
CA PRO A 276 -8.62 -2.34 8.22
C PRO A 276 -7.65 -2.33 9.40
N VAL A 277 -6.39 -2.65 9.11
CA VAL A 277 -5.33 -2.63 10.12
C VAL A 277 -4.83 -1.21 10.33
N PHE A 278 -4.67 -0.45 9.23
CA PHE A 278 -4.21 0.93 9.21
C PHE A 278 -4.61 1.60 7.90
N LEU A 279 -4.33 2.89 7.79
CA LEU A 279 -4.24 3.60 6.52
C LEU A 279 -2.78 3.68 6.05
N ALA A 280 -2.61 3.61 4.75
CA ALA A 280 -1.34 3.83 4.08
C ALA A 280 -1.49 4.89 2.98
N SER A 281 -0.36 5.45 2.54
CA SER A 281 -0.30 6.40 1.45
C SER A 281 0.63 5.94 0.33
N ASN A 282 0.34 6.38 -0.88
CA ASN A 282 1.18 6.24 -2.07
C ASN A 282 1.02 7.48 -2.96
N ASN A 283 1.94 7.67 -3.92
CA ASN A 283 1.96 8.83 -4.82
C ASN A 283 1.69 8.48 -6.29
N ALA A 284 1.27 7.24 -6.57
CA ALA A 284 1.03 6.68 -7.90
C ALA A 284 2.25 6.74 -8.86
N VAL A 285 3.45 7.03 -8.34
CA VAL A 285 4.70 7.04 -9.14
C VAL A 285 5.34 5.65 -9.16
N ASN A 286 5.24 4.94 -8.05
CA ASN A 286 5.76 3.58 -7.90
C ASN A 286 4.88 2.79 -6.94
N CYS A 287 5.20 1.51 -6.79
CA CYS A 287 4.44 0.59 -5.95
C CYS A 287 4.75 0.66 -4.45
N THR A 288 5.63 1.55 -3.96
CA THR A 288 6.00 1.60 -2.54
C THR A 288 5.02 2.46 -1.75
N PHE A 289 4.44 1.88 -0.71
CA PHE A 289 3.51 2.57 0.17
C PHE A 289 4.15 2.90 1.52
N LYS A 290 3.56 3.86 2.22
CA LYS A 290 3.93 4.27 3.57
C LYS A 290 2.76 4.06 4.52
N ILE A 291 2.99 3.33 5.61
CA ILE A 291 2.02 3.23 6.72
C ILE A 291 1.88 4.61 7.38
N GLU A 292 0.65 5.08 7.59
CA GLU A 292 0.37 6.38 8.18
C GLU A 292 -0.09 6.30 9.64
N ALA A 293 -1.27 5.74 9.89
CA ALA A 293 -1.84 5.57 11.24
C ALA A 293 -2.99 4.53 11.20
N GLU A 294 -3.49 4.11 12.35
CA GLU A 294 -4.57 3.11 12.42
C GLU A 294 -5.92 3.61 11.90
N ASN A 295 -6.17 4.92 12.01
CA ASN A 295 -7.46 5.54 11.69
C ASN A 295 -7.28 6.91 10.99
N LEU A 296 -8.35 7.38 10.33
CA LEU A 296 -8.34 8.61 9.54
C LEU A 296 -7.94 9.86 10.32
N PHE A 297 -8.39 9.98 11.58
CA PHE A 297 -8.07 11.14 12.40
C PHE A 297 -6.57 11.23 12.67
N GLY A 298 -5.95 10.11 13.08
CA GLY A 298 -4.49 10.04 13.22
C GLY A 298 -3.78 10.34 11.89
N THR A 299 -4.23 9.74 10.79
CA THR A 299 -3.61 9.92 9.47
C THR A 299 -3.64 11.38 9.01
N VAL A 300 -4.80 12.03 9.09
CA VAL A 300 -4.96 13.43 8.69
C VAL A 300 -4.20 14.37 9.64
N PHE A 301 -4.19 14.08 10.94
CA PHE A 301 -3.40 14.85 11.91
C PHE A 301 -1.90 14.86 11.56
N HIS A 302 -1.31 13.69 11.28
CA HIS A 302 0.12 13.57 10.94
C HIS A 302 0.45 14.09 9.53
N TYR A 303 -0.50 13.97 8.60
CA TYR A 303 -0.40 14.62 7.29
C TYR A 303 -0.27 16.14 7.45
N LEU A 304 -1.13 16.74 8.28
CA LEU A 304 -1.12 18.17 8.57
C LEU A 304 0.16 18.62 9.29
N ASP A 305 0.70 17.82 10.21
CA ASP A 305 2.01 18.09 10.82
C ASP A 305 3.11 18.18 9.75
N THR A 306 3.10 17.27 8.78
CA THR A 306 4.05 17.29 7.66
C THR A 306 3.85 18.52 6.78
N LEU A 307 2.60 18.83 6.42
CA LEU A 307 2.25 19.99 5.61
C LEU A 307 2.65 21.31 6.29
N THR A 308 2.57 21.38 7.62
CA THR A 308 2.99 22.55 8.42
C THR A 308 4.47 22.89 8.24
N THR A 309 5.32 21.89 7.97
CA THR A 309 6.77 22.11 7.80
C THR A 309 7.11 22.91 6.52
N THR A 310 6.29 22.79 5.48
CA THR A 310 6.50 23.42 4.17
C THR A 310 5.55 24.60 3.89
N SER A 311 4.64 24.90 4.81
CA SER A 311 3.60 25.93 4.63
C SER A 311 4.03 27.33 5.09
N ASP A 312 3.38 28.36 4.57
CA ASP A 312 3.53 29.75 5.04
C ASP A 312 2.83 30.01 6.40
N PRO A 313 3.12 31.11 7.10
CA PRO A 313 2.54 31.40 8.42
C PRO A 313 1.00 31.41 8.46
N PHE A 314 0.31 31.87 7.41
CA PHE A 314 -1.16 31.91 7.39
C PHE A 314 -1.73 30.50 7.29
N MET A 315 -1.14 29.66 6.44
CA MET A 315 -1.51 28.26 6.33
C MET A 315 -1.24 27.49 7.62
N LYS A 316 -0.13 27.75 8.33
CA LYS A 316 0.15 27.13 9.64
C LYS A 316 -0.93 27.46 10.67
N VAL A 317 -1.44 28.69 10.69
CA VAL A 317 -2.54 29.07 11.58
C VAL A 317 -3.82 28.32 11.23
N LYS A 318 -4.16 28.18 9.94
CA LYS A 318 -5.32 27.39 9.51
C LYS A 318 -5.18 25.92 9.91
N ILE A 319 -4.01 25.33 9.66
CA ILE A 319 -3.70 23.94 10.03
C ILE A 319 -3.85 23.73 11.54
N SER A 320 -3.26 24.61 12.35
CA SER A 320 -3.33 24.52 13.82
C SER A 320 -4.77 24.59 14.35
N LYS A 321 -5.60 25.50 13.79
CA LYS A 321 -7.03 25.58 14.13
C LYS A 321 -7.76 24.28 13.78
N PHE A 322 -7.53 23.75 12.58
CA PHE A 322 -8.16 22.49 12.15
C PHE A 322 -7.71 21.30 13.00
N GLN A 323 -6.42 21.18 13.31
CA GLN A 323 -5.89 20.13 14.18
C GLN A 323 -6.50 20.20 15.59
N SER A 324 -6.80 21.39 16.11
CA SER A 324 -7.48 21.56 17.41
C SER A 324 -8.92 21.03 17.37
N LEU A 325 -9.68 21.34 16.31
CA LEU A 325 -11.02 20.82 16.09
C LEU A 325 -10.99 19.28 15.93
N LEU A 326 -10.09 18.78 15.08
CA LEU A 326 -9.90 17.35 14.84
C LEU A 326 -9.55 16.61 16.14
N THR A 327 -8.65 17.17 16.95
CA THR A 327 -8.27 16.59 18.24
C THR A 327 -9.43 16.54 19.22
N THR A 328 -10.25 17.60 19.24
CA THR A 328 -11.43 17.66 20.11
C THR A 328 -12.47 16.62 19.69
N TRP A 329 -12.74 16.51 18.39
CA TRP A 329 -13.65 15.52 17.84
C TRP A 329 -13.18 14.09 18.10
N ALA A 330 -11.90 13.80 17.83
CA ALA A 330 -11.29 12.50 18.03
C ALA A 330 -11.36 12.07 19.50
N LYS A 331 -11.08 12.98 20.45
CA LYS A 331 -11.24 12.70 21.88
C LYS A 331 -12.69 12.40 22.26
N LYS A 332 -13.65 13.18 21.75
CA LYS A 332 -15.08 12.99 22.04
C LYS A 332 -15.58 11.62 21.56
N HIS A 333 -15.10 11.15 20.41
CA HIS A 333 -15.53 9.88 19.80
C HIS A 333 -14.51 8.75 19.97
N GLU A 334 -13.59 8.89 20.93
CA GLU A 334 -12.61 7.86 21.33
C GLU A 334 -11.67 7.37 20.21
N PHE A 335 -11.36 8.23 19.24
CA PHE A 335 -10.32 7.95 18.24
C PHE A 335 -8.95 8.43 18.72
N HIS A 336 -7.97 7.55 18.62
CA HIS A 336 -6.59 7.89 18.94
C HIS A 336 -5.89 8.58 17.76
N LEU A 337 -4.90 9.43 18.04
CA LEU A 337 -4.11 10.16 17.04
C LEU A 337 -2.68 9.64 16.93
N GLN A 338 -2.40 8.46 17.49
CA GLN A 338 -1.04 7.93 17.53
C GLN A 338 -0.62 7.47 16.12
N LYS A 339 0.64 7.71 15.78
CA LYS A 339 1.21 7.28 14.50
C LYS A 339 1.38 5.77 14.41
N ASN A 340 1.76 5.14 15.53
CA ASN A 340 1.90 3.71 15.67
C ASN A 340 1.05 3.23 16.85
N THR A 341 0.44 2.06 16.72
CA THR A 341 -0.33 1.44 17.79
C THR A 341 0.05 -0.01 18.01
N ASN A 342 -0.32 -0.54 19.18
CA ASN A 342 -0.12 -1.94 19.50
C ASN A 342 -0.77 -2.88 18.48
N LYS A 343 -1.90 -2.50 17.87
CA LYS A 343 -2.56 -3.27 16.81
C LYS A 343 -1.69 -3.35 15.56
N MET A 344 -1.14 -2.21 15.13
CA MET A 344 -0.23 -2.13 13.98
C MET A 344 1.06 -2.94 14.24
N ASP A 345 1.65 -2.79 15.43
CA ASP A 345 2.84 -3.54 15.83
C ASP A 345 2.57 -5.05 15.93
N ALA A 346 1.40 -5.45 16.41
CA ALA A 346 0.98 -6.84 16.47
C ALA A 346 0.83 -7.45 15.07
N ARG A 347 0.27 -6.69 14.12
CA ARG A 347 0.22 -7.11 12.73
C ARG A 347 1.61 -7.20 12.12
N GLN A 348 2.50 -6.25 12.40
CA GLN A 348 3.86 -6.27 11.83
C GLN A 348 4.65 -7.53 12.21
N LYS A 349 4.36 -8.13 13.37
CA LYS A 349 4.94 -9.42 13.81
C LYS A 349 4.40 -10.64 13.05
N LYS A 350 3.26 -10.51 12.37
CA LYS A 350 2.64 -11.56 11.55
C LYS A 350 3.02 -11.47 10.06
N VAL A 351 3.72 -10.42 9.65
CA VAL A 351 4.13 -10.22 8.26
C VAL A 351 5.13 -11.30 7.85
N VAL A 352 4.83 -12.03 6.79
CA VAL A 352 5.68 -13.13 6.30
C VAL A 352 6.71 -12.65 5.27
N THR A 353 6.37 -11.63 4.49
CA THR A 353 7.26 -10.95 3.53
C THR A 353 6.83 -9.49 3.39
N LYS A 354 7.75 -8.61 2.97
CA LYS A 354 7.44 -7.19 2.71
C LYS A 354 6.90 -6.91 1.32
N SER A 355 7.09 -7.85 0.38
CA SER A 355 6.85 -7.68 -1.06
C SER A 355 7.49 -6.40 -1.64
N PHE A 356 7.20 -6.07 -2.89
CA PHE A 356 7.68 -4.86 -3.54
C PHE A 356 7.00 -3.60 -3.01
N HIS A 357 5.76 -3.69 -2.50
CA HIS A 357 5.02 -2.53 -1.99
C HIS A 357 5.37 -2.11 -0.56
N LYS A 358 6.17 -2.91 0.16
CA LYS A 358 6.75 -2.62 1.48
C LYS A 358 5.80 -2.60 2.68
N LEU A 359 4.49 -2.72 2.45
CA LEU A 359 3.51 -2.92 3.54
C LEU A 359 3.52 -4.34 4.06
N GLY A 360 3.96 -5.31 3.25
CA GLY A 360 4.05 -6.71 3.59
C GLY A 360 2.74 -7.47 3.60
N ILE A 361 2.87 -8.79 3.55
CA ILE A 361 1.79 -9.76 3.38
C ILE A 361 1.59 -10.53 4.69
N VAL A 362 0.33 -10.77 5.04
CA VAL A 362 -0.08 -11.61 6.17
C VAL A 362 -0.96 -12.73 5.66
N VAL A 363 -0.53 -13.96 5.91
CA VAL A 363 -1.30 -15.19 5.64
C VAL A 363 -1.32 -16.06 6.88
N PRO A 364 -2.30 -16.96 7.04
CA PRO A 364 -2.27 -17.96 8.10
C PRO A 364 -1.01 -18.82 7.99
N VAL A 365 -0.28 -18.98 9.10
CA VAL A 365 0.87 -19.90 9.20
C VAL A 365 0.67 -20.78 10.43
N GLU A 366 0.58 -22.09 10.21
CA GLU A 366 0.47 -23.07 11.29
C GLU A 366 1.82 -23.20 12.01
N LYS A 367 1.83 -22.92 13.31
CA LYS A 367 3.08 -22.79 14.09
C LYS A 367 3.88 -24.07 14.18
N LYS A 368 3.22 -25.24 14.14
CA LYS A 368 3.91 -26.53 14.32
C LYS A 368 4.54 -27.05 13.04
N THR A 369 3.84 -26.87 11.92
CA THR A 369 4.26 -27.38 10.62
C THR A 369 4.98 -26.32 9.79
N GLU A 370 4.91 -25.04 10.21
CA GLU A 370 5.35 -23.87 9.45
C GLU A 370 4.65 -23.74 8.09
N LEU A 371 3.49 -24.40 7.94
CA LEU A 371 2.69 -24.44 6.72
C LEU A 371 1.87 -23.17 6.57
N GLY A 372 1.86 -22.61 5.36
CA GLY A 372 1.12 -21.40 4.97
C GLY A 372 1.97 -20.43 4.17
N TYR A 373 3.29 -20.43 4.36
CA TYR A 373 4.21 -19.59 3.63
C TYR A 373 5.62 -20.18 3.53
N ARG A 374 6.17 -20.16 2.31
CA ARG A 374 7.59 -20.33 2.04
C ARG A 374 8.09 -19.18 1.15
N PRO A 375 9.34 -18.73 1.28
CA PRO A 375 9.89 -17.65 0.44
C PRO A 375 9.99 -18.04 -1.03
N LEU A 376 10.00 -17.04 -1.91
CA LEU A 376 10.34 -17.22 -3.33
C LEU A 376 11.74 -17.82 -3.52
N LEU A 377 11.95 -18.51 -4.65
CA LEU A 377 13.27 -19.05 -5.02
C LEU A 377 14.32 -17.97 -5.28
N GLU A 378 13.87 -16.74 -5.52
CA GLU A 378 14.71 -15.61 -5.88
C GLU A 378 14.63 -14.48 -4.87
N SER A 379 15.73 -13.75 -4.75
CA SER A 379 15.73 -12.50 -3.99
C SER A 379 14.93 -11.41 -4.71
N GLU A 380 14.37 -10.45 -3.97
CA GLU A 380 13.71 -9.26 -4.53
C GLU A 380 14.55 -8.58 -5.62
N ALA A 381 15.86 -8.43 -5.39
CA ALA A 381 16.75 -7.78 -6.34
C ALA A 381 16.89 -8.57 -7.65
N ASN A 382 16.88 -9.91 -7.59
CA ASN A 382 16.99 -10.73 -8.78
C ASN A 382 15.64 -10.85 -9.52
N LEU A 383 14.53 -11.01 -8.79
CA LEU A 383 13.19 -11.01 -9.38
C LEU A 383 12.91 -9.70 -10.15
N LYS A 384 13.29 -8.55 -9.58
CA LYS A 384 13.21 -7.26 -10.29
C LYS A 384 14.03 -7.23 -11.58
N LYS A 385 15.23 -7.84 -11.59
CA LYS A 385 16.07 -7.94 -12.80
C LYS A 385 15.42 -8.83 -13.86
N ILE A 386 14.93 -10.01 -13.46
CA ILE A 386 14.20 -10.94 -14.35
C ILE A 386 13.02 -10.21 -15.01
N CYS A 387 12.17 -9.57 -14.21
CA CYS A 387 11.01 -8.85 -14.70
C CYS A 387 11.41 -7.69 -15.62
N LYS A 388 12.45 -6.93 -15.25
CA LYS A 388 12.95 -5.82 -16.05
C LYS A 388 13.42 -6.28 -17.44
N HIS A 389 14.18 -7.37 -17.52
CA HIS A 389 14.61 -7.91 -18.82
C HIS A 389 13.40 -8.31 -19.68
N ILE A 390 12.39 -8.98 -19.11
CA ILE A 390 11.16 -9.34 -19.84
C ILE A 390 10.42 -8.11 -20.37
N MET A 391 10.35 -7.04 -19.57
CA MET A 391 9.70 -5.78 -19.95
C MET A 391 10.45 -5.04 -21.06
N GLU A 392 11.77 -5.17 -21.12
CA GLU A 392 12.66 -4.46 -22.04
C GLU A 392 13.00 -5.27 -23.31
N ALA A 393 12.46 -6.48 -23.45
CA ALA A 393 12.72 -7.37 -24.58
C ALA A 393 12.33 -6.77 -25.94
N ASP A 394 13.19 -6.93 -26.95
CA ASP A 394 13.00 -6.47 -28.33
C ASP A 394 12.24 -7.53 -29.15
N GLY A 395 10.93 -7.55 -28.95
CA GLY A 395 10.01 -8.44 -29.65
C GLY A 395 9.61 -9.68 -28.86
N GLU A 396 8.73 -10.47 -29.46
CA GLU A 396 8.06 -11.59 -28.79
C GLU A 396 8.98 -12.79 -28.55
N ALA A 397 9.84 -13.13 -29.51
CA ALA A 397 10.77 -14.26 -29.40
C ALA A 397 11.81 -14.08 -28.29
N GLU A 398 12.38 -12.87 -28.14
CA GLU A 398 13.30 -12.60 -27.02
C GLU A 398 12.54 -12.64 -25.68
N ARG A 399 11.33 -12.08 -25.64
CA ARG A 399 10.50 -12.09 -24.44
C ARG A 399 10.17 -13.51 -23.99
N GLU A 400 9.80 -14.40 -24.92
CA GLU A 400 9.53 -15.80 -24.64
C GLU A 400 10.78 -16.50 -24.08
N ALA A 401 11.95 -16.27 -24.67
CA ALA A 401 13.21 -16.80 -24.15
C ALA A 401 13.56 -16.25 -22.75
N LEU A 402 13.26 -14.98 -22.47
CA LEU A 402 13.47 -14.39 -21.16
C LEU A 402 12.46 -14.88 -20.12
N TRP A 403 11.25 -15.25 -20.56
CA TRP A 403 10.19 -15.81 -19.72
C TRP A 403 10.58 -17.15 -19.08
N GLU A 404 11.45 -17.93 -19.74
CA GLU A 404 12.05 -19.14 -19.17
C GLU A 404 12.76 -18.90 -17.84
N ASN A 405 13.20 -17.66 -17.55
CA ASN A 405 13.78 -17.32 -16.24
C ASN A 405 12.71 -17.08 -15.16
N LEU A 406 11.48 -16.75 -15.54
CA LEU A 406 10.35 -16.55 -14.63
C LEU A 406 9.57 -17.86 -14.40
N GLN A 407 9.54 -18.76 -15.39
CA GLN A 407 8.77 -20.01 -15.34
C GLN A 407 9.09 -20.90 -14.11
N PRO A 408 10.35 -21.05 -13.66
CA PRO A 408 10.65 -21.82 -12.45
C PRO A 408 10.00 -21.25 -11.19
N LEU A 409 9.86 -19.92 -11.09
CA LEU A 409 9.21 -19.27 -9.95
C LEU A 409 7.71 -19.51 -9.98
N ILE A 410 7.08 -19.43 -11.16
CA ILE A 410 5.66 -19.75 -11.35
C ILE A 410 5.39 -21.21 -10.97
N ASN A 411 6.21 -22.14 -11.46
CA ASN A 411 6.09 -23.56 -11.13
C ASN A 411 6.25 -23.80 -9.62
N ALA A 412 7.22 -23.13 -8.98
CA ALA A 412 7.42 -23.23 -7.54
C ALA A 412 6.24 -22.68 -6.74
N ALA A 413 5.63 -21.58 -7.19
CA ALA A 413 4.42 -21.02 -6.58
C ALA A 413 3.23 -21.99 -6.67
N ASN A 414 3.04 -22.65 -7.81
CA ASN A 414 1.97 -23.65 -7.97
C ASN A 414 2.20 -24.88 -7.09
N ILE A 415 3.44 -25.38 -7.01
CA ILE A 415 3.78 -26.47 -6.07
C ILE A 415 3.55 -26.03 -4.62
N ALA A 416 3.91 -24.79 -4.28
CA ALA A 416 3.64 -24.25 -2.95
C ALA A 416 2.14 -24.20 -2.66
N ASN A 417 1.30 -23.84 -3.63
CA ASN A 417 -0.16 -23.90 -3.49
C ASN A 417 -0.65 -25.33 -3.24
N ASP A 418 -0.18 -26.33 -3.99
CA ASP A 418 -0.54 -27.75 -3.78
C ASP A 418 -0.12 -28.25 -2.38
N GLU A 419 0.95 -27.66 -1.83
CA GLU A 419 1.47 -27.95 -0.50
C GLU A 419 0.96 -26.97 0.58
N CYS A 420 -0.13 -26.23 0.32
CA CYS A 420 -0.79 -25.29 1.24
C CYS A 420 0.06 -24.10 1.71
N ASP A 421 1.15 -23.77 1.02
CA ASP A 421 1.97 -22.56 1.24
C ASP A 421 1.52 -21.40 0.33
N PHE A 422 0.23 -21.06 0.41
CA PHE A 422 -0.43 -20.09 -0.47
C PHE A 422 0.20 -18.69 -0.47
N GLY A 423 0.89 -18.32 0.62
CA GLY A 423 1.58 -17.04 0.70
C GLY A 423 2.69 -16.86 -0.34
N ASN A 424 3.25 -17.95 -0.88
CA ASN A 424 4.28 -17.89 -1.93
C ASN A 424 3.71 -17.40 -3.27
N GLY A 425 2.61 -18.01 -3.72
CA GLY A 425 1.93 -17.58 -4.94
C GLY A 425 1.35 -16.18 -4.82
N LEU A 426 0.84 -15.82 -3.64
CA LEU A 426 0.40 -14.46 -3.33
C LEU A 426 1.57 -13.46 -3.45
N GLU A 427 2.72 -13.74 -2.83
CA GLU A 427 3.91 -12.87 -2.92
C GLU A 427 4.36 -12.66 -4.37
N LEU A 428 4.50 -13.74 -5.15
CA LEU A 428 4.93 -13.64 -6.54
C LEU A 428 3.95 -12.82 -7.38
N GLY A 429 2.64 -13.08 -7.25
CA GLY A 429 1.61 -12.34 -7.98
C GLY A 429 1.60 -10.85 -7.62
N VAL A 430 1.76 -10.52 -6.33
CA VAL A 430 1.83 -9.13 -5.85
C VAL A 430 3.08 -8.43 -6.35
N ASP A 431 4.24 -9.09 -6.32
CA ASP A 431 5.50 -8.53 -6.81
C ASP A 431 5.46 -8.25 -8.31
N LEU A 432 4.89 -9.16 -9.11
CA LEU A 432 4.64 -8.95 -10.54
C LEU A 432 3.64 -7.81 -10.78
N PHE A 433 2.56 -7.72 -10.00
CA PHE A 433 1.63 -6.60 -10.05
C PHE A 433 2.32 -5.26 -9.79
N CYS A 434 3.24 -5.23 -8.82
CA CYS A 434 4.04 -4.07 -8.47
C CYS A 434 5.07 -3.66 -9.53
N MET A 435 5.43 -4.54 -10.48
CA MET A 435 6.28 -4.17 -11.62
C MET A 435 5.58 -3.21 -12.59
N GLY A 436 4.24 -3.27 -12.65
CA GLY A 436 3.45 -2.29 -13.40
C GLY A 436 3.58 -2.41 -14.92
N SER A 437 3.73 -3.62 -15.45
CA SER A 437 3.72 -3.88 -16.88
C SER A 437 2.56 -4.80 -17.26
N SER A 438 1.87 -4.46 -18.36
CA SER A 438 0.76 -5.26 -18.88
C SER A 438 1.18 -6.64 -19.37
N VAL A 439 2.47 -6.83 -19.67
CA VAL A 439 3.04 -8.13 -20.05
C VAL A 439 2.80 -9.22 -18.99
N PHE A 440 2.64 -8.82 -17.73
CA PHE A 440 2.42 -9.75 -16.63
C PHE A 440 0.93 -9.94 -16.29
N HIS A 441 -0.01 -9.23 -16.94
CA HIS A 441 -1.40 -9.22 -16.48
C HIS A 441 -2.04 -10.62 -16.43
N GLU A 442 -1.82 -11.45 -17.46
CA GLU A 442 -2.38 -12.82 -17.48
C GLU A 442 -1.84 -13.67 -16.33
N ILE A 443 -0.52 -13.64 -16.09
CA ILE A 443 0.09 -14.41 -15.00
C ILE A 443 -0.26 -13.83 -13.62
N ILE A 444 -0.38 -12.51 -13.49
CA ILE A 444 -0.84 -11.86 -12.26
C ILE A 444 -2.26 -12.31 -11.95
N GLU A 445 -3.16 -12.28 -12.93
CA GLU A 445 -4.54 -12.72 -12.77
C GLU A 445 -4.56 -14.18 -12.30
N HIS A 446 -3.82 -15.07 -12.97
CA HIS A 446 -3.75 -16.48 -12.57
C HIS A 446 -3.25 -16.67 -11.14
N LEU A 447 -2.09 -16.09 -10.79
CA LEU A 447 -1.46 -16.27 -9.48
C LEU A 447 -2.30 -15.67 -8.35
N LEU A 448 -2.76 -14.43 -8.52
CA LEU A 448 -3.49 -13.73 -7.47
C LEU A 448 -4.89 -14.31 -7.27
N THR A 449 -5.61 -14.64 -8.34
CA THR A 449 -6.95 -15.23 -8.20
C THR A 449 -6.89 -16.60 -7.53
N THR A 450 -5.92 -17.43 -7.90
CA THR A 450 -5.68 -18.73 -7.25
C THR A 450 -5.34 -18.55 -5.78
N ALA A 451 -4.38 -17.68 -5.46
CA ALA A 451 -3.94 -17.47 -4.07
C ALA A 451 -5.05 -16.88 -3.19
N TYR A 452 -5.78 -15.87 -3.66
CA TYR A 452 -6.90 -15.30 -2.91
C TYR A 452 -8.03 -16.32 -2.70
N SER A 453 -8.35 -17.14 -3.70
CA SER A 453 -9.35 -18.20 -3.57
C SER A 453 -8.94 -19.24 -2.52
N LEU A 454 -7.68 -19.72 -2.57
CA LEU A 454 -7.15 -20.69 -1.61
C LEU A 454 -7.05 -20.13 -0.17
N LEU A 455 -6.87 -18.82 -0.03
CA LEU A 455 -6.91 -18.12 1.25
C LEU A 455 -8.33 -17.75 1.70
N ASP A 456 -9.37 -18.09 0.93
CA ASP A 456 -10.76 -17.71 1.17
C ASP A 456 -10.95 -16.18 1.26
N ARG A 457 -10.37 -15.46 0.31
CA ARG A 457 -10.39 -13.99 0.15
C ARG A 457 -11.00 -13.56 -1.19
N ASN A 458 -12.14 -14.12 -1.55
CA ASN A 458 -12.74 -14.01 -2.89
C ASN A 458 -13.08 -12.55 -3.28
N GLU A 459 -13.29 -11.64 -2.33
CA GLU A 459 -13.50 -10.23 -2.61
C GLU A 459 -12.27 -9.57 -3.25
N PHE A 460 -11.06 -9.99 -2.84
CA PHE A 460 -9.82 -9.54 -3.46
C PHE A 460 -9.63 -10.13 -4.87
N GLU A 461 -10.14 -11.33 -5.11
CA GLU A 461 -10.21 -11.95 -6.44
C GLU A 461 -11.07 -11.11 -7.41
N GLU A 462 -12.27 -10.71 -6.98
CA GLU A 462 -13.15 -9.85 -7.78
C GLU A 462 -12.47 -8.51 -8.12
N ILE A 463 -11.81 -7.91 -7.13
CA ILE A 463 -11.11 -6.64 -7.29
C ILE A 463 -9.95 -6.75 -8.27
N ILE A 464 -9.09 -7.77 -8.16
CA ILE A 464 -7.93 -7.88 -9.04
C ILE A 464 -8.35 -8.13 -10.49
N LYS A 465 -9.39 -8.94 -10.73
CA LYS A 465 -9.97 -9.15 -12.06
C LYS A 465 -10.51 -7.84 -12.66
N ALA A 466 -11.28 -7.09 -11.88
CA ALA A 466 -11.79 -5.78 -12.28
C ALA A 466 -10.64 -4.80 -12.59
N HIS A 467 -9.64 -4.76 -11.72
CA HIS A 467 -8.52 -3.85 -11.82
C HIS A 467 -7.65 -4.14 -13.04
N LEU A 468 -7.24 -5.39 -13.28
CA LEU A 468 -6.40 -5.75 -14.43
C LEU A 468 -7.11 -5.52 -15.78
N LYS A 469 -8.43 -5.72 -15.83
CA LYS A 469 -9.25 -5.43 -17.02
C LYS A 469 -9.30 -3.94 -17.38
N SER A 470 -9.22 -3.05 -16.38
CA SER A 470 -9.32 -1.60 -16.57
C SER A 470 -8.29 -0.83 -15.73
N ARG A 471 -7.02 -1.25 -15.80
CA ARG A 471 -5.92 -0.69 -15.00
C ARG A 471 -5.47 0.65 -15.58
N LYS A 472 -5.98 1.76 -15.01
CA LYS A 472 -5.78 3.12 -15.53
C LYS A 472 -4.67 3.87 -14.79
N ASN A 473 -3.94 4.69 -15.54
CA ASN A 473 -3.07 5.73 -14.99
C ASN A 473 -3.83 7.06 -14.91
N GLY A 474 -3.51 7.89 -13.93
CA GLY A 474 -4.10 9.23 -13.81
C GLY A 474 -4.17 9.72 -12.37
N SER A 475 -4.61 10.97 -12.23
CA SER A 475 -4.83 11.62 -10.92
C SER A 475 -6.31 11.76 -10.57
N ASP A 476 -7.21 11.66 -11.55
CA ASP A 476 -8.67 11.63 -11.35
C ASP A 476 -9.21 10.30 -11.89
N LEU A 477 -9.61 9.43 -10.96
CA LEU A 477 -10.09 8.08 -11.22
C LEU A 477 -11.52 7.91 -10.70
N GLY A 478 -12.23 9.02 -10.53
CA GLY A 478 -13.65 9.04 -10.20
C GLY A 478 -14.47 8.42 -11.33
N VAL A 479 -15.46 7.58 -10.97
CA VAL A 479 -16.50 7.20 -11.92
C VAL A 479 -17.55 8.31 -11.83
N LYS A 480 -17.99 8.77 -13.00
CA LYS A 480 -18.91 9.90 -13.13
C LYS A 480 -20.36 9.46 -13.17
#